data_AF-A0A8K0C421-F1
#
_entry.id   AF-A0A8K0C421-F1
#
_cell.length_a   1.000
_cell.length_b   1.000
_cell.length_c   1.000
_cell.angle_alpha   90.00
_cell.angle_beta   90.00
_cell.angle_gamma   90.00
#
_symmetry.space_group_name_H-M   'P 1'
#
loop_
_entity.id
_entity.type
_entity.pdbx_description
1 polymer ?
#
loop_
_entity_poly.entity_id
_entity_poly.type
_entity_poly.pdbx_seq_one_letter_code
_entity_poly.pdbx_strand_id
1 'polypeptide(L)'
;MSTKFFGVLITFLLVSQEIHGDNSLNIPSEEGCLRSGGICMPANECPVDIVTKGLCPNANKKDPSVECCLGISLKETHCRTLGGECQPKCNLEKMKIPRAKDCASDTVCCALL
;
A
#
# COMPACT_ATOMS: atom_id res chain seq x y z
N MET A 1 -31.66 -34.05 13.31
CA MET A 1 -30.31 -33.52 13.59
C MET A 1 -29.44 -33.86 12.38
N SER A 2 -29.03 -32.83 11.64
CA SER A 2 -28.66 -32.90 10.22
C SER A 2 -27.38 -33.69 9.88
N THR A 3 -27.53 -34.54 8.86
CA THR A 3 -26.62 -34.95 7.75
C THR A 3 -25.13 -34.55 7.82
N LYS A 4 -24.16 -35.50 7.75
CA LYS A 4 -23.56 -36.18 6.55
C LYS A 4 -22.80 -35.18 5.64
N PHE A 5 -21.58 -35.37 5.10
CA PHE A 5 -20.79 -36.54 4.71
C PHE A 5 -19.38 -36.08 4.24
N PHE A 6 -18.37 -36.93 4.44
CA PHE A 6 -17.23 -37.21 3.55
C PHE A 6 -16.29 -36.12 3.00
N GLY A 7 -14.99 -36.30 3.30
CA GLY A 7 -13.95 -36.37 2.27
C GLY A 7 -13.00 -35.18 2.19
N VAL A 8 -11.71 -35.49 2.00
CA VAL A 8 -10.55 -34.60 1.80
C VAL A 8 -9.95 -34.12 3.14
N LEU A 9 -9.10 -34.89 3.83
CA LEU A 9 -7.72 -35.26 3.49
C LEU A 9 -6.87 -34.06 3.02
N ILE A 10 -6.09 -33.52 3.98
CA ILE A 10 -4.88 -32.68 3.81
C ILE A 10 -5.14 -31.23 3.39
N THR A 11 -4.33 -30.31 3.92
CA THR A 11 -4.32 -28.84 3.72
C THR A 11 -5.59 -28.16 4.24
N PHE A 12 -5.62 -27.46 5.37
CA PHE A 12 -5.11 -26.10 5.54
C PHE A 12 -4.89 -25.84 7.04
N LEU A 13 -3.78 -26.34 7.57
CA LEU A 13 -3.04 -25.56 8.56
C LEU A 13 -2.60 -24.29 7.83
N LEU A 14 -3.07 -23.11 8.25
CA LEU A 14 -2.35 -21.81 8.27
C LEU A 14 -3.33 -20.61 8.18
N VAL A 15 -3.30 -19.84 9.26
CA VAL A 15 -3.38 -18.37 9.30
C VAL A 15 -4.75 -17.74 9.03
N SER A 16 -5.45 -17.43 10.13
CA SER A 16 -6.31 -16.25 10.21
C SER A 16 -5.62 -15.21 11.10
N GLN A 17 -4.64 -14.50 10.54
CA GLN A 17 -4.22 -13.20 11.06
C GLN A 17 -4.92 -12.14 10.20
N GLU A 18 -5.84 -11.41 10.80
CA GLU A 18 -6.35 -10.16 10.24
C GLU A 18 -5.24 -9.10 10.38
N ILE A 19 -4.39 -8.99 9.35
CA ILE A 19 -3.39 -7.92 9.26
C ILE A 19 -4.12 -6.65 8.83
N HIS A 20 -4.59 -5.85 9.80
CA HIS A 20 -4.66 -4.41 9.58
C HIS A 20 -3.21 -3.93 9.40
N GLY A 21 -2.81 -3.76 8.14
CA GLY A 21 -1.46 -3.32 7.78
C GLY A 21 -1.20 -1.86 8.15
N ASP A 22 -1.04 -1.60 9.44
CA ASP A 22 -0.11 -0.57 9.91
C ASP A 22 1.16 -1.32 10.34
N ASN A 23 1.96 -1.73 9.35
CA ASN A 23 3.31 -2.20 9.64
C ASN A 23 4.19 -0.96 9.84
N SER A 24 3.96 -0.25 10.94
CA SER A 24 4.97 0.62 11.53
C SER A 24 6.11 -0.29 12.03
N LEU A 25 6.89 -0.80 11.07
CA LEU A 25 8.12 -1.52 11.30
C LEU A 25 9.10 -0.52 11.89
N ASN A 26 9.06 -0.40 13.22
CA ASN A 26 9.97 0.42 14.00
C ASN A 26 11.37 -0.23 13.93
N ILE A 27 12.02 -0.10 12.78
CA ILE A 27 13.44 -0.38 12.63
C ILE A 27 14.14 0.95 12.88
N PRO A 28 14.96 1.07 13.94
CA PRO A 28 15.55 2.33 14.41
C PRO A 28 16.54 3.01 13.45
N SER A 29 16.59 2.61 12.17
CA SER A 29 17.48 3.18 11.15
C SER A 29 16.74 3.86 9.99
N GLU A 30 15.41 3.84 9.99
CA GLU A 30 14.58 4.65 9.07
C GLU A 30 14.09 5.95 9.74
N GLU A 31 14.63 6.27 10.91
CA GLU A 31 14.28 7.46 11.68
C GLU A 31 14.48 8.74 10.86
N GLY A 32 15.49 8.80 9.98
CA GLY A 32 15.71 9.94 9.09
C GLY A 32 14.55 10.19 8.12
N CYS A 33 13.96 9.12 7.57
CA CYS A 33 12.79 9.21 6.71
C CYS A 33 11.54 9.64 7.50
N LEU A 34 11.30 8.99 8.65
CA LEU A 34 10.17 9.29 9.52
C LEU A 34 10.21 10.71 10.09
N ARG A 35 11.38 11.19 10.53
CA ARG A 35 11.58 12.57 11.03
C ARG A 35 11.40 13.63 9.96
N SER A 36 11.63 13.27 8.70
CA SER A 36 11.36 14.13 7.56
C SER A 36 9.89 14.09 7.14
N GLY A 37 9.04 13.36 7.86
CA GLY A 37 7.62 13.19 7.55
C GLY A 37 7.37 12.30 6.32
N GLY A 38 8.27 11.34 6.08
CA GLY A 38 8.16 10.39 4.99
C GLY A 38 8.00 8.94 5.43
N ILE A 39 7.85 8.06 4.44
CA ILE A 39 7.80 6.61 4.59
C ILE A 39 8.72 5.92 3.60
N CYS A 40 9.33 4.81 4.00
CA CYS A 40 10.10 3.95 3.13
C CYS A 40 9.18 3.02 2.34
N MET A 41 9.15 3.17 1.01
CA MET A 41 8.36 2.34 0.11
C MET A 41 9.01 2.20 -1.27
N PRO A 42 8.58 1.27 -2.13
CA PRO A 42 9.11 1.13 -3.47
C PRO A 42 8.98 2.44 -4.27
N ALA A 43 10.06 2.88 -4.93
CA ALA A 43 10.11 4.16 -5.62
C ALA A 43 9.07 4.30 -6.74
N ASN A 44 8.61 3.18 -7.32
CA ASN A 44 7.54 3.14 -8.31
C ASN A 44 6.14 3.43 -7.72
N GLU A 45 5.97 3.29 -6.42
CA GLU A 45 4.74 3.64 -5.69
C GLU A 45 4.81 5.06 -5.10
N CYS A 46 6.00 5.67 -5.18
CA CYS A 46 6.20 7.05 -4.80
C CYS A 46 5.75 7.99 -5.94
N PRO A 47 4.98 9.05 -5.65
CA PRO A 47 4.86 10.19 -6.55
C PRO A 47 6.26 10.72 -6.86
N VAL A 48 6.55 10.96 -8.13
CA VAL A 48 7.91 11.17 -8.69
C VAL A 48 8.65 12.36 -8.04
N ASP A 49 7.93 13.27 -7.39
CA ASP A 49 8.48 14.54 -6.88
C ASP A 49 8.81 14.57 -5.38
N ILE A 50 8.60 13.46 -4.66
CA ILE A 50 8.79 13.42 -3.20
C ILE A 50 9.77 12.34 -2.73
N VAL A 51 10.55 11.78 -3.67
CA VAL A 51 11.54 10.75 -3.39
C VAL A 51 12.82 11.37 -2.81
N THR A 52 13.21 10.96 -1.61
CA THR A 52 14.50 11.29 -0.99
C THR A 52 15.33 10.04 -0.81
N LYS A 53 16.54 10.06 -1.37
CA LYS A 53 17.44 8.90 -1.36
C LYS A 53 18.20 8.76 -0.05
N GLY A 54 18.54 7.53 0.31
CA GLY A 54 19.47 7.23 1.41
C GLY A 54 18.88 7.37 2.82
N LEU A 55 17.59 7.72 2.95
CA LEU A 55 16.88 7.77 4.23
C LEU A 55 16.26 6.42 4.64
N CYS A 56 16.31 5.41 3.76
CA CYS A 56 15.82 4.05 3.98
C CYS A 56 16.94 2.99 3.83
N PRO A 57 18.08 3.10 4.54
CA PRO A 57 19.26 2.28 4.26
C PRO A 57 19.06 0.78 4.54
N ASN A 58 18.11 0.40 5.40
CA ASN A 58 17.82 -1.00 5.69
C ASN A 58 16.86 -1.62 4.69
N ALA A 59 15.79 -0.93 4.33
CA ALA A 59 14.91 -1.39 3.27
C ALA A 59 15.66 -1.45 1.94
N ASN A 60 16.50 -0.46 1.65
CA ASN A 60 17.35 -0.44 0.45
C ASN A 60 18.32 -1.64 0.37
N LYS A 61 18.87 -2.11 1.51
CA LYS A 61 19.69 -3.34 1.56
C LYS A 61 18.93 -4.61 1.19
N LYS A 62 17.62 -4.65 1.46
CA LYS A 62 16.75 -5.79 1.14
C LYS A 62 16.22 -5.69 -0.28
N ASP A 63 15.87 -4.48 -0.69
CA ASP A 63 15.35 -4.15 -2.01
C ASP A 63 15.88 -2.76 -2.42
N PRO A 64 16.78 -2.69 -3.43
CA PRO A 64 17.40 -1.42 -3.85
C PRO A 64 16.40 -0.43 -4.47
N SER A 65 15.16 -0.85 -4.74
CA SER A 65 14.10 0.02 -5.25
C SER A 65 13.36 0.80 -4.15
N VAL A 66 13.59 0.49 -2.87
CA VAL A 66 12.97 1.23 -1.76
C VAL A 66 13.67 2.55 -1.50
N GLU A 67 12.87 3.61 -1.46
CA GLU A 67 13.29 4.99 -1.19
C GLU A 67 12.35 5.67 -0.18
N CYS A 68 12.75 6.83 0.35
CA CYS A 68 11.91 7.59 1.27
C CYS A 68 10.98 8.53 0.52
N CYS A 69 9.67 8.39 0.72
CA CYS A 69 8.65 9.24 0.14
C CYS A 69 8.15 10.26 1.15
N LEU A 70 8.44 11.55 0.94
CA LEU A 70 8.10 12.64 1.86
C LEU A 70 6.68 13.17 1.64
N GLY A 71 5.96 13.55 2.70
CA GLY A 71 4.68 14.27 2.54
C GLY A 71 3.53 13.41 2.03
N ILE A 72 3.68 12.08 2.00
CA ILE A 72 2.53 11.17 1.83
C ILE A 72 1.81 11.06 3.17
N SER A 73 0.62 11.65 3.27
CA SER A 73 -0.31 11.26 4.33
C SER A 73 -0.78 9.83 4.04
N LEU A 74 -0.27 8.86 4.80
CA LEU A 74 -0.71 7.46 4.73
C LEU A 74 -2.14 7.27 5.24
N LYS A 75 -2.61 8.21 6.06
CA LYS A 75 -3.98 8.26 6.54
C LYS A 75 -4.94 8.72 5.44
N GLU A 76 -4.44 9.42 4.43
CA GLU A 76 -5.26 9.88 3.33
C GLU A 76 -5.56 8.72 2.38
N THR A 77 -6.84 8.40 2.30
CA THR A 77 -7.37 7.28 1.51
C THR A 77 -8.55 7.72 0.65
N HIS A 78 -8.91 9.00 0.67
CA HIS A 78 -9.96 9.54 -0.19
C HIS A 78 -9.42 9.82 -1.59
N CYS A 79 -10.07 9.24 -2.59
CA CYS A 79 -9.66 9.30 -3.98
C CYS A 79 -9.44 10.74 -4.47
N ARG A 80 -10.34 11.66 -4.10
CA ARG A 80 -10.23 13.08 -4.46
C ARG A 80 -9.00 13.76 -3.87
N THR A 81 -8.71 13.53 -2.59
CA THR A 81 -7.54 14.12 -1.92
C THR A 81 -6.24 13.53 -2.46
N LEU A 82 -6.30 12.32 -2.99
CA LEU A 82 -5.19 11.65 -3.68
C LEU A 82 -5.01 12.11 -5.13
N GLY A 83 -5.78 13.11 -5.60
CA GLY A 83 -5.69 13.64 -6.97
C GLY A 83 -6.38 12.77 -8.01
N GLY A 84 -7.34 11.95 -7.59
CA GLY A 84 -8.10 11.06 -8.47
C GLY A 84 -9.61 11.29 -8.47
N GLU A 85 -10.27 10.51 -9.31
CA GLU A 85 -11.73 10.41 -9.36
C GLU A 85 -12.15 8.94 -9.43
N CYS A 86 -13.23 8.59 -8.70
CA CYS A 86 -13.82 7.26 -8.78
C CYS A 86 -14.54 7.10 -10.12
N GLN A 87 -14.05 6.18 -10.94
CA GLN A 87 -14.59 5.87 -12.25
C GLN A 87 -14.79 4.35 -12.38
N PRO A 88 -15.68 3.86 -13.26
CA PRO A 88 -15.86 2.42 -13.46
C PRO A 88 -14.58 1.70 -13.87
N LYS A 89 -13.69 2.40 -14.60
CA LYS A 89 -12.40 1.90 -15.06
C LYS A 89 -11.47 3.05 -15.42
N CYS A 90 -10.16 2.88 -15.17
CA CYS A 90 -9.15 3.82 -15.63
C CYS A 90 -8.69 3.50 -17.07
N ASN A 91 -8.30 4.54 -17.82
CA ASN A 91 -7.77 4.38 -19.18
C ASN A 91 -6.55 3.46 -19.25
N LEU A 92 -5.64 3.61 -18.28
CA LEU A 92 -4.46 2.77 -18.11
C LEU A 92 -4.44 2.19 -16.70
N GLU A 93 -4.03 0.93 -16.56
CA GLU A 93 -3.92 0.27 -15.25
C GLU A 93 -2.99 1.04 -14.30
N LYS A 94 -1.91 1.64 -14.83
CA LYS A 94 -0.98 2.47 -14.04
C LYS A 94 -1.57 3.76 -13.48
N MET A 95 -2.75 4.18 -13.95
CA MET A 95 -3.46 5.34 -13.41
C MET A 95 -4.31 4.98 -12.18
N LYS A 96 -4.47 3.69 -11.86
CA LYS A 96 -5.19 3.29 -10.66
C LYS A 96 -4.43 3.75 -9.42
N ILE A 97 -5.15 4.31 -8.46
CA ILE A 97 -4.65 4.64 -7.13
C ILE A 97 -5.21 3.59 -6.16
N PRO A 98 -4.52 2.44 -5.97
CA PRO A 98 -5.07 1.29 -5.25
C PRO A 98 -5.27 1.53 -3.75
N ARG A 99 -4.62 2.56 -3.18
CA ARG A 99 -4.76 2.93 -1.77
C ARG A 99 -6.03 3.72 -1.45
N ALA A 100 -6.78 4.18 -2.46
CA ALA A 100 -8.05 4.84 -2.24
C ALA A 100 -9.10 3.83 -1.78
N LYS A 101 -9.88 4.16 -0.74
CA LYS A 101 -10.86 3.24 -0.13
C LYS A 101 -12.30 3.74 -0.15
N ASP A 102 -12.53 4.96 -0.64
CA ASP A 102 -13.82 5.65 -0.62
C ASP A 102 -14.62 5.50 -1.94
N CYS A 103 -14.09 4.78 -2.94
CA CYS A 103 -14.84 4.45 -4.14
C CYS A 103 -15.87 3.33 -3.86
N ALA A 104 -17.02 3.39 -4.54
CA ALA A 104 -18.03 2.34 -4.49
C ALA A 104 -17.49 1.02 -5.07
N SER A 105 -18.10 -0.11 -4.71
CA SER A 105 -17.62 -1.46 -5.06
C SER A 105 -17.46 -1.73 -6.57
N ASP A 106 -18.13 -0.96 -7.42
CA ASP A 106 -18.12 -1.04 -8.89
C ASP A 106 -17.22 0.03 -9.55
N THR A 107 -16.50 0.82 -8.75
CA THR A 107 -15.64 1.90 -9.22
C THR A 107 -14.24 1.78 -8.63
N VAL A 108 -13.26 2.34 -9.35
CA VAL A 108 -11.86 2.40 -8.96
C VAL A 108 -11.39 3.84 -8.97
N CYS A 109 -10.45 4.18 -8.10
CA CYS A 109 -9.85 5.51 -8.11
C CYS A 109 -8.83 5.63 -9.24
N CYS A 110 -9.06 6.58 -10.14
CA CYS A 110 -8.19 6.88 -11.27
C CYS A 110 -7.52 8.24 -11.08
N ALA A 111 -6.21 8.31 -11.24
CA ALA A 111 -5.47 9.57 -11.26
C ALA A 111 -5.98 10.48 -12.39
N LEU A 112 -6.26 11.73 -12.05
CA LEU A 112 -6.59 12.78 -13.02
C LEU A 112 -5.26 13.35 -13.54
N LEU A 113 -4.90 13.03 -14.78
CA LEU A 113 -3.74 13.60 -15.48
C LEU A 113 -4.07 14.92 -16.16
#